data_AF-A0A359F1K7-F1
#
_entry.id   AF-A0A359F1K7-F1
#
_cell.length_a   1.000
_cell.length_b   1.000
_cell.length_c   1.000
_cell.angle_alpha   90.00
_cell.angle_beta   90.00
_cell.angle_gamma   90.00
#
_symmetry.space_group_name_H-M   'P 1'
#
loop_
_entity.id
_entity.type
_entity.pdbx_description
1 polymer ?
#
loop_
_entity_poly.entity_id
_entity_poly.type
_entity_poly.pdbx_seq_one_letter_code
_entity_poly.pdbx_strand_id
1 'polypeptide(L)'
;GVEQLVRAHAGEAAQAAYHHWSTSPAGQQLLADNTVRLDTESDLLAAETNRMVRHWQSGILEHLREEGADKRTTAKALSYGINGVALVTMVSVFAHTGGLTGAEVAIAGGSSAAGQKVLEAVLGDQVVRRLAERARHDLADRVKMLLANEAERFHTLLSSAGTDQAASDRLRHAAVQLEIGR
;
A
#
# COMPACT_ATOMS: atom_id res chain seq x y z
N GLY A 1 -7.96 6.47 -8.59
CA GLY A 1 -6.89 7.01 -7.70
C GLY A 1 -6.36 5.92 -6.76
N VAL A 2 -5.26 6.13 -6.03
CA VAL A 2 -4.63 5.11 -5.16
C VAL A 2 -5.63 4.45 -4.21
N GLU A 3 -6.54 5.23 -3.63
CA GLU A 3 -7.57 4.71 -2.73
C GLU A 3 -8.48 3.65 -3.38
N GLN A 4 -8.95 3.90 -4.60
CA GLN A 4 -9.80 2.96 -5.33
C GLN A 4 -9.02 1.69 -5.70
N LEU A 5 -7.75 1.83 -6.09
CA LEU A 5 -6.90 0.69 -6.47
C LEU A 5 -6.62 -0.22 -5.27
N VAL A 6 -6.27 0.38 -4.13
CA VAL A 6 -6.04 -0.36 -2.88
C VAL A 6 -7.31 -1.11 -2.46
N ARG A 7 -8.46 -0.44 -2.50
CA ARG A 7 -9.74 -1.07 -2.13
C ARG A 7 -10.12 -2.21 -3.08
N ALA A 8 -9.98 -2.02 -4.39
CA ALA A 8 -10.28 -3.05 -5.37
C ALA A 8 -9.43 -4.31 -5.14
N HIS A 9 -8.10 -4.16 -5.00
CA HIS A 9 -7.23 -5.30 -4.77
C HIS A 9 -7.42 -5.93 -3.38
N ALA A 10 -7.75 -5.15 -2.35
CA ALA A 10 -8.09 -5.71 -1.05
C ALA A 10 -9.38 -6.55 -1.11
N GLY A 11 -10.41 -6.07 -1.82
CA GLY A 11 -11.65 -6.82 -2.05
C GLY A 11 -11.41 -8.10 -2.85
N GLU A 12 -10.66 -8.03 -3.94
CA GLU A 12 -10.26 -9.21 -4.73
C GLU A 12 -9.49 -10.23 -3.88
N ALA A 13 -8.55 -9.79 -3.06
CA ALA A 13 -7.77 -10.66 -2.18
C ALA A 13 -8.63 -11.29 -1.08
N ALA A 14 -9.53 -10.51 -0.46
CA ALA A 14 -10.47 -10.99 0.54
C ALA A 14 -11.41 -12.06 -0.06
N GLN A 15 -11.97 -11.80 -1.24
CA GLN A 15 -12.83 -12.75 -1.93
C GLN A 15 -12.08 -14.03 -2.31
N ALA A 16 -10.85 -13.93 -2.80
CA ALA A 16 -10.03 -15.08 -3.13
C ALA A 16 -9.69 -15.92 -1.89
N ALA A 17 -9.32 -15.28 -0.77
CA ALA A 17 -9.02 -15.97 0.49
C ALA A 17 -10.27 -16.65 1.07
N TYR A 18 -11.40 -15.95 1.07
CA TYR A 18 -12.69 -16.49 1.50
C TYR A 18 -13.11 -17.69 0.66
N HIS A 19 -13.00 -17.60 -0.67
CA HIS A 19 -13.31 -18.71 -1.56
C HIS A 19 -12.39 -19.91 -1.30
N HIS A 20 -11.10 -19.68 -1.09
CA HIS A 20 -10.18 -20.77 -0.76
C HIS A 20 -10.60 -21.51 0.52
N TRP A 21 -10.97 -20.76 1.57
CA TRP A 21 -11.39 -21.34 2.85
C TRP A 21 -12.72 -22.08 2.73
N SER A 22 -13.68 -21.54 1.97
CA SER A 22 -14.99 -22.17 1.79
C SER A 22 -14.93 -23.48 1.01
N THR A 23 -13.85 -23.77 0.28
CA THR A 23 -13.66 -25.06 -0.42
C THR A 23 -13.14 -26.19 0.48
N SER A 24 -12.67 -25.88 1.70
CA SER A 24 -12.14 -26.87 2.65
C SER A 24 -13.12 -27.12 3.78
N PRO A 25 -13.34 -28.38 4.23
CA PRO A 25 -14.18 -28.66 5.40
C PRO A 25 -13.75 -27.91 6.66
N ALA A 26 -12.45 -27.78 6.90
CA ALA A 26 -11.93 -27.04 8.05
C ALA A 26 -12.19 -25.53 7.91
N GLY A 27 -12.04 -24.98 6.70
CA GLY A 27 -12.33 -23.58 6.44
C GLY A 27 -13.82 -23.27 6.52
N GLN A 28 -14.70 -24.18 6.09
CA GLN A 28 -16.15 -24.04 6.25
C GLN A 28 -16.55 -23.96 7.73
N GLN A 29 -15.94 -24.78 8.60
CA GLN A 29 -16.17 -24.71 10.05
C GLN A 29 -15.71 -23.36 10.62
N LEU A 30 -14.52 -22.89 10.25
CA LEU A 30 -14.02 -21.57 10.67
C LEU A 30 -14.98 -20.44 10.23
N LEU A 31 -15.49 -20.50 9.01
CA LEU A 31 -16.36 -19.46 8.46
C LEU A 31 -17.77 -19.49 9.05
N ALA A 32 -18.29 -20.67 9.45
CA ALA A 32 -19.65 -20.82 9.97
C ALA A 32 -19.88 -20.09 11.30
N ASP A 33 -18.86 -20.03 12.15
CA ASP A 33 -18.94 -19.43 13.49
C ASP A 33 -18.59 -17.92 13.48
N ASN A 34 -18.28 -17.36 12.31
CA ASN A 34 -17.78 -16.00 12.20
C ASN A 34 -18.90 -14.98 11.92
N THR A 35 -18.92 -13.89 12.70
CA THR A 35 -19.84 -12.76 12.53
C THR A 35 -19.29 -11.64 11.63
N VAL A 36 -17.98 -11.68 11.33
CA VAL A 36 -17.30 -10.66 10.51
C VAL A 36 -17.33 -11.05 9.03
N ARG A 37 -17.73 -10.13 8.15
CA ARG A 37 -17.74 -10.38 6.69
C ARG A 37 -16.34 -10.45 6.09
N LEU A 38 -15.81 -11.64 5.81
CA LEU A 38 -14.45 -11.83 5.27
C LEU A 38 -14.38 -11.88 3.74
N ASP A 39 -15.51 -11.91 3.04
CA ASP A 39 -15.63 -11.98 1.58
C ASP A 39 -15.36 -10.65 0.86
N THR A 40 -15.08 -9.59 1.63
CA THR A 40 -14.86 -8.21 1.17
C THR A 40 -13.90 -7.51 2.12
N GLU A 41 -13.36 -6.39 1.67
CA GLU A 41 -12.59 -5.47 2.49
C GLU A 41 -13.35 -5.01 3.74
N SER A 42 -12.61 -4.55 4.76
CA SER A 42 -13.24 -3.97 5.95
C SER A 42 -13.87 -2.61 5.64
N ASP A 43 -14.92 -2.27 6.39
CA ASP A 43 -15.57 -0.95 6.31
C ASP A 43 -14.61 0.19 6.66
N LEU A 44 -13.55 -0.10 7.42
CA LEU A 44 -12.53 0.87 7.82
C LEU A 44 -11.53 1.17 6.71
N LEU A 45 -11.30 0.22 5.79
CA LEU A 45 -10.23 0.28 4.80
C LEU A 45 -10.20 1.60 4.02
N ALA A 46 -11.36 2.10 3.63
CA ALA A 46 -11.48 3.37 2.89
C ALA A 46 -10.95 4.54 3.71
N ALA A 47 -11.39 4.67 4.97
CA ALA A 47 -10.94 5.74 5.86
C ALA A 47 -9.44 5.63 6.19
N GLU A 48 -8.94 4.41 6.39
CA GLU A 48 -7.54 4.16 6.69
C GLU A 48 -6.62 4.48 5.51
N THR A 49 -7.02 4.07 4.30
CA THR A 49 -6.29 4.36 3.06
C THR A 49 -6.23 5.86 2.82
N ASN A 50 -7.36 6.56 3.01
CA ASN A 50 -7.47 7.98 2.82
C ASN A 50 -6.59 8.77 3.83
N ARG A 51 -6.55 8.32 5.10
CA ARG A 51 -5.63 8.84 6.14
C ARG A 51 -4.17 8.57 5.78
N MET A 52 -3.84 7.36 5.35
CA MET A 52 -2.51 6.94 4.94
C MET A 52 -1.98 7.80 3.78
N VAL A 53 -2.80 8.01 2.73
CA VAL A 53 -2.43 8.83 1.58
C VAL A 53 -2.16 10.27 1.99
N ARG A 54 -3.02 10.87 2.84
CA ARG A 54 -2.76 12.24 3.36
C ARG A 54 -1.44 12.33 4.12
N HIS A 55 -1.19 11.37 5.00
CA HIS A 55 0.05 11.34 5.78
C HIS A 55 1.28 11.18 4.86
N TRP A 56 1.19 10.30 3.86
CA TRP A 56 2.24 10.13 2.84
C TRP A 56 2.51 11.44 2.08
N GLN A 57 1.45 12.15 1.65
CA GLN A 57 1.58 13.46 0.99
C GLN A 57 2.27 14.50 1.89
N SER A 58 1.91 14.54 3.18
CA SER A 58 2.58 15.40 4.16
C SER A 58 4.04 15.03 4.36
N GLY A 59 4.37 13.73 4.40
CA GLY A 59 5.74 13.25 4.52
C GLY A 59 6.62 13.63 3.32
N ILE A 60 6.08 13.64 2.10
CA ILE A 60 6.81 14.12 0.92
C ILE A 60 7.11 15.61 1.03
N LEU A 61 6.14 16.41 1.45
CA LEU A 61 6.30 17.85 1.63
C LEU A 61 7.38 18.17 2.66
N GLU A 62 7.45 17.39 3.74
CA GLU A 62 8.45 17.59 4.78
C GLU A 62 9.86 17.20 4.31
N HIS A 63 10.03 16.03 3.67
CA HIS A 63 11.32 15.66 3.09
C HIS A 63 11.84 16.69 2.09
N LEU A 64 10.96 17.31 1.29
CA LEU A 64 11.35 18.37 0.36
C LEU A 64 11.85 19.64 1.07
N ARG A 65 11.30 19.96 2.24
CA ARG A 65 11.75 21.10 3.06
C ARG A 65 13.13 20.84 3.64
N GLU A 66 13.33 19.65 4.20
CA GLU A 66 14.61 19.22 4.77
C GLU A 66 15.73 19.21 3.70
N GLU A 67 15.48 18.57 2.55
CA GLU A 67 16.46 18.47 1.47
C GLU A 67 16.79 19.83 0.82
N GLY A 68 15.86 20.79 0.90
CA GLY A 68 16.02 22.16 0.41
C GLY A 68 16.80 23.08 1.37
N ALA A 69 16.79 22.79 2.67
CA ALA A 69 17.50 23.56 3.69
C ALA A 69 19.03 23.32 3.67
N ASP A 70 19.46 22.13 3.27
CA ASP A 70 20.85 21.66 3.44
C ASP A 70 21.76 21.93 2.21
N LYS A 71 21.20 22.44 1.10
CA LYS A 71 21.98 22.74 -0.12
C LYS A 71 21.74 24.15 -0.61
N ARG A 72 22.84 24.78 -1.06
CA ARG A 72 22.97 26.08 -1.78
C ARG A 72 22.00 26.29 -2.96
N THR A 73 21.21 25.28 -3.32
CA THR A 73 20.04 25.26 -4.22
C THR A 73 18.80 25.99 -3.67
N THR A 74 18.85 26.42 -2.40
CA THR A 74 17.76 27.10 -1.65
C THR A 74 17.24 28.35 -2.36
N ALA A 75 18.10 29.15 -2.99
CA ALA A 75 17.70 30.43 -3.58
C ALA A 75 16.72 30.29 -4.77
N LYS A 76 16.80 29.21 -5.56
CA LYS A 76 15.91 28.99 -6.70
C LYS A 76 14.64 28.21 -6.33
N ALA A 77 14.74 27.27 -5.39
CA ALA A 77 13.57 26.55 -4.86
C ALA A 77 12.63 27.49 -4.07
N LEU A 78 13.19 28.47 -3.34
CA LEU A 78 12.40 29.54 -2.72
C LEU A 78 11.73 30.48 -3.75
N SER A 79 12.32 30.70 -4.92
CA SER A 79 11.69 31.53 -5.98
C SER A 79 10.50 30.88 -6.69
N TYR A 80 10.38 29.55 -6.69
CA TYR A 80 9.26 28.82 -7.32
C TYR A 80 8.22 28.31 -6.31
N GLY A 81 8.59 28.22 -5.02
CA GLY A 81 7.72 27.78 -3.93
C GLY A 81 7.70 26.25 -3.75
N ILE A 82 7.87 25.81 -2.50
CA ILE A 82 7.89 24.38 -2.08
C ILE A 82 6.68 23.59 -2.62
N ASN A 83 5.53 24.26 -2.79
CA ASN A 83 4.31 23.65 -3.31
C ASN A 83 4.45 23.16 -4.77
N GLY A 84 5.23 23.84 -5.61
CA GLY A 84 5.43 23.44 -7.01
C GLY A 84 6.27 22.18 -7.16
N VAL A 85 7.27 22.00 -6.29
CA VAL A 85 8.13 20.80 -6.27
C VAL A 85 7.35 19.58 -5.79
N ALA A 86 6.53 19.75 -4.76
CA ALA A 86 5.65 18.70 -4.27
C ALA A 86 4.59 18.30 -5.31
N LEU A 87 4.03 19.27 -6.03
CA LEU A 87 3.08 19.03 -7.09
C LEU A 87 3.68 18.18 -8.22
N VAL A 88 4.90 18.49 -8.68
CA VAL A 88 5.53 17.69 -9.74
C VAL A 88 5.97 16.31 -9.25
N THR A 89 6.37 16.19 -7.99
CA THR A 89 6.64 14.88 -7.38
C THR A 89 5.38 14.02 -7.35
N MET A 90 4.24 14.59 -6.90
CA MET A 90 2.95 13.91 -6.93
C MET A 90 2.55 13.53 -8.37
N VAL A 91 2.63 14.47 -9.32
CA VAL A 91 2.30 14.24 -10.73
C VAL A 91 3.18 13.15 -11.35
N SER A 92 4.48 13.09 -11.03
CA SER A 92 5.40 12.08 -11.54
C SER A 92 5.05 10.67 -11.06
N VAL A 93 4.64 10.54 -9.79
CA VAL A 93 4.18 9.27 -9.20
C VAL A 93 2.91 8.79 -9.91
N PHE A 94 1.95 9.69 -10.18
CA PHE A 94 0.71 9.32 -10.86
C PHE A 94 0.86 9.08 -12.37
N ALA A 95 1.81 9.76 -13.02
CA ALA A 95 2.10 9.57 -14.44
C ALA A 95 2.66 8.16 -14.75
N HIS A 96 3.40 7.56 -13.82
CA HIS A 96 4.03 6.24 -14.02
C HIS A 96 3.12 5.04 -13.68
N THR A 97 1.92 5.23 -13.12
CA THR A 97 1.01 4.14 -12.70
C THR A 97 -0.16 3.85 -13.66
N GLY A 98 -0.15 4.37 -14.89
CA GLY A 98 -1.02 3.84 -15.96
C GLY A 98 -2.44 4.42 -16.09
N GLY A 99 -2.67 5.69 -15.72
CA GLY A 99 -3.97 6.37 -15.96
C GLY A 99 -3.90 7.69 -16.73
N LEU A 100 -2.70 8.23 -17.00
CA LEU A 100 -2.50 9.58 -17.53
C LEU A 100 -1.74 9.61 -18.87
N THR A 101 -1.60 8.46 -19.53
CA THR A 101 -0.88 8.36 -20.81
C THR A 101 -1.76 8.60 -22.04
N GLY A 102 -3.08 8.70 -21.90
CA GLY A 102 -4.01 8.49 -23.02
C GLY A 102 -4.75 9.71 -23.58
N ALA A 103 -5.63 10.35 -22.80
CA ALA A 103 -6.68 11.17 -23.42
C ALA A 103 -7.14 12.44 -22.68
N GLU A 104 -6.81 12.65 -21.40
CA GLU A 104 -7.41 13.75 -20.63
C GLU A 104 -6.44 14.87 -20.22
N VAL A 105 -5.15 14.76 -20.54
CA VAL A 105 -4.17 15.85 -20.29
C VAL A 105 -4.40 17.05 -21.22
N ALA A 106 -5.19 16.90 -22.28
CA ALA A 106 -5.49 17.97 -23.22
C ALA A 106 -6.44 19.06 -22.66
N ILE A 107 -7.18 18.79 -21.58
CA ILE A 107 -8.28 19.66 -21.13
C ILE A 107 -7.88 20.49 -19.88
N ALA A 108 -6.85 20.08 -19.13
CA ALA A 108 -6.28 20.85 -18.02
C ALA A 108 -4.98 21.58 -18.43
N GLY A 109 -5.13 22.54 -19.36
CA GLY A 109 -4.21 23.60 -19.78
C GLY A 109 -2.72 23.55 -19.35
N GLY A 110 -1.84 23.19 -20.29
CA GLY A 110 -0.58 23.89 -20.57
C GLY A 110 0.58 23.90 -19.55
N SER A 111 0.38 23.40 -18.33
CA SER A 111 1.34 23.61 -17.22
C SER A 111 2.24 22.41 -16.87
N SER A 112 1.95 21.21 -17.38
CA SER A 112 2.67 19.97 -17.01
C SER A 112 4.05 19.86 -17.67
N ALA A 113 4.16 20.14 -18.96
CA ALA A 113 5.44 20.09 -19.69
C ALA A 113 6.41 21.20 -19.24
N ALA A 114 5.87 22.37 -18.86
CA ALA A 114 6.65 23.47 -18.30
C ALA A 114 7.15 23.15 -16.89
N GLY A 115 6.31 22.54 -16.03
CA GLY A 115 6.70 22.12 -14.69
C GLY A 115 7.85 21.12 -14.68
N GLN A 116 7.86 20.18 -15.63
CA GLN A 116 8.89 19.14 -15.70
C GLN A 116 10.27 19.68 -16.11
N LYS A 117 10.33 20.55 -17.12
CA LYS A 117 11.58 21.23 -17.51
C LYS A 117 12.09 22.23 -16.47
N VAL A 118 11.19 22.85 -15.71
CA VAL A 118 11.57 23.74 -14.60
C VAL A 118 12.14 22.95 -13.42
N LEU A 119 11.62 21.76 -13.09
CA LEU A 119 12.23 20.90 -12.07
C LEU A 119 13.60 20.36 -12.50
N GLU A 120 13.74 19.91 -13.76
CA GLU A 120 15.04 19.49 -14.31
C GLU A 120 16.06 20.63 -14.24
N ALA A 121 15.65 21.85 -14.55
CA ALA A 121 16.51 23.04 -14.56
C ALA A 121 16.88 23.58 -13.16
N VAL A 122 16.12 23.24 -12.11
CA VAL A 122 16.26 23.82 -10.76
C VAL A 122 16.82 22.82 -9.73
N LEU A 123 16.46 21.54 -9.83
CA LEU A 123 16.85 20.47 -8.89
C LEU A 123 17.90 19.51 -9.48
N GLY A 124 17.94 19.40 -10.82
CA GLY A 124 18.65 18.36 -11.54
C GLY A 124 17.85 17.06 -11.61
N ASP A 125 17.72 16.49 -12.81
CA ASP A 125 16.97 15.25 -13.13
C ASP A 125 17.18 14.13 -12.10
N GLN A 126 18.43 13.93 -11.68
CA GLN A 126 18.81 12.89 -10.73
C GLN A 126 18.18 13.06 -9.33
N VAL A 127 17.98 14.30 -8.86
CA VAL A 127 17.36 14.57 -7.55
C VAL A 127 15.86 14.24 -7.60
N VAL A 128 15.18 14.68 -8.66
CA VAL A 128 13.76 14.42 -8.87
C VAL A 128 13.50 12.92 -8.96
N ARG A 129 14.32 12.19 -9.74
CA ARG A 129 14.19 10.74 -9.87
C ARG A 129 14.37 10.02 -8.54
N ARG A 130 15.35 10.43 -7.71
CA ARG A 130 15.53 9.83 -6.37
C ARG A 130 14.37 10.13 -5.43
N LEU A 131 13.82 11.35 -5.45
CA LEU A 131 12.67 11.71 -4.61
C LEU A 131 11.41 10.96 -5.01
N ALA A 132 11.12 10.86 -6.31
CA ALA A 132 10.00 10.08 -6.82
C ALA A 132 10.11 8.61 -6.43
N GLU A 133 11.31 8.03 -6.53
CA GLU A 133 11.56 6.64 -6.17
C GLU A 133 11.40 6.39 -4.66
N ARG A 134 11.88 7.31 -3.82
CA ARG A 134 11.69 7.25 -2.37
C ARG A 134 10.22 7.37 -1.99
N ALA A 135 9.50 8.31 -2.59
CA ALA A 135 8.06 8.49 -2.38
C ALA A 135 7.27 7.23 -2.79
N ARG A 136 7.65 6.60 -3.90
CA ARG A 136 7.06 5.35 -4.37
C ARG A 136 7.27 4.19 -3.40
N HIS A 137 8.49 4.02 -2.90
CA HIS A 137 8.79 2.98 -1.91
C HIS A 137 8.01 3.20 -0.59
N ASP A 138 7.96 4.43 -0.09
CA ASP A 138 7.19 4.75 1.13
C ASP A 138 5.70 4.46 0.95
N LEU A 139 5.11 4.81 -0.21
CA LEU A 139 3.72 4.48 -0.50
C LEU A 139 3.50 2.97 -0.55
N ALA A 140 4.39 2.23 -1.22
CA ALA A 140 4.28 0.78 -1.34
C ALA A 140 4.35 0.09 0.03
N ASP A 141 5.27 0.50 0.90
CA ASP A 141 5.39 -0.09 2.23
C ASP A 141 4.19 0.24 3.13
N ARG A 142 3.64 1.45 3.01
CA ARG A 142 2.40 1.81 3.71
C ARG A 142 1.19 1.01 3.23
N VAL A 143 1.08 0.78 1.92
CA VAL A 143 0.02 -0.08 1.35
C VAL A 143 0.19 -1.53 1.82
N LYS A 144 1.42 -2.07 1.86
CA LYS A 144 1.67 -3.42 2.40
C LYS A 144 1.20 -3.55 3.84
N MET A 145 1.50 -2.58 4.71
CA MET A 145 1.04 -2.60 6.10
C MET A 145 -0.49 -2.57 6.20
N LEU A 146 -1.13 -1.76 5.38
CA LEU A 146 -2.59 -1.65 5.34
C LEU A 146 -3.24 -2.96 4.85
N LEU A 147 -2.67 -3.62 3.85
CA LEU A 147 -3.15 -4.94 3.40
C LEU A 147 -2.83 -6.06 4.41
N ALA A 148 -1.73 -5.96 5.16
CA ALA A 148 -1.43 -6.89 6.25
C ALA A 148 -2.48 -6.79 7.37
N ASN A 149 -2.93 -5.58 7.69
CA ASN A 149 -4.02 -5.39 8.66
C ASN A 149 -5.35 -6.00 8.16
N GLU A 150 -5.64 -5.92 6.86
CA GLU A 150 -6.81 -6.61 6.29
C GLU A 150 -6.67 -8.14 6.40
N ALA A 151 -5.47 -8.68 6.12
CA ALA A 151 -5.19 -10.11 6.26
C ALA A 151 -5.31 -10.59 7.72
N GLU A 152 -5.03 -9.72 8.69
CA GLU A 152 -5.11 -10.05 10.12
C GLU A 152 -6.52 -10.47 10.56
N ARG A 153 -7.56 -10.06 9.82
CA ARG A 153 -8.95 -10.50 10.06
C ARG A 153 -9.10 -12.00 9.86
N PHE A 154 -8.40 -12.57 8.87
CA PHE A 154 -8.35 -14.01 8.66
C PHE A 154 -7.48 -14.69 9.73
N HIS A 155 -6.32 -14.13 10.07
CA HIS A 155 -5.45 -14.69 11.11
C HIS A 155 -6.12 -14.71 12.49
N THR A 156 -6.88 -13.68 12.82
CA THR A 156 -7.68 -13.61 14.04
C THR A 156 -8.67 -14.77 14.10
N LEU A 157 -9.39 -15.03 13.02
CA LEU A 157 -10.32 -16.16 12.94
C LEU A 157 -9.61 -17.52 13.04
N LEU A 158 -8.43 -17.66 12.42
CA LEU A 158 -7.63 -18.88 12.54
C LEU A 158 -7.14 -19.08 13.98
N SER A 159 -6.76 -18.00 14.67
CA SER A 159 -6.28 -18.05 16.05
C SER A 159 -7.39 -18.38 17.05
N SER A 160 -8.63 -17.91 16.81
CA SER A 160 -9.76 -18.15 17.71
C SER A 160 -10.25 -19.59 17.70
N ALA A 161 -10.04 -20.31 16.59
CA ALA A 161 -10.35 -21.72 16.48
C ALA A 161 -9.54 -22.61 17.43
N GLY A 162 -8.41 -22.09 17.92
CA GLY A 162 -7.50 -22.80 18.80
C GLY A 162 -6.79 -23.95 18.08
N THR A 163 -5.50 -24.10 18.34
CA THR A 163 -4.87 -25.41 18.18
C THR A 163 -4.90 -26.05 19.56
N ASP A 164 -5.59 -27.19 19.71
CA ASP A 164 -5.38 -28.01 20.91
C ASP A 164 -3.92 -28.49 20.84
N GLN A 165 -3.04 -27.81 21.57
CA GLN A 165 -1.61 -28.11 21.62
C GLN A 165 -1.41 -29.57 22.04
N ALA A 166 -2.25 -30.07 22.94
CA ALA A 166 -2.21 -31.47 23.34
C ALA A 166 -2.66 -32.41 22.20
N ALA A 167 -3.60 -32.01 21.34
CA ALA A 167 -3.94 -32.78 20.14
C ALA A 167 -2.80 -32.79 19.12
N SER A 168 -2.14 -31.64 18.93
CA SER A 168 -0.98 -31.52 18.04
C SER A 168 0.19 -32.37 18.53
N ASP A 169 0.47 -32.36 19.84
CA ASP A 169 1.50 -33.18 20.46
C ASP A 169 1.14 -34.67 20.39
N ARG A 170 -0.13 -35.05 20.59
CA ARG A 170 -0.61 -36.43 20.39
C ARG A 170 -0.40 -36.92 18.96
N LEU A 171 -0.73 -36.10 17.95
CA LEU A 171 -0.52 -36.43 16.54
C LEU A 171 0.97 -36.58 16.21
N ARG A 172 1.82 -35.69 16.73
CA ARG A 172 3.27 -35.76 16.54
C ARG A 172 3.87 -37.00 17.20
N HIS A 173 3.44 -37.33 18.42
CA HIS A 173 3.84 -38.55 19.09
C HIS A 173 3.38 -39.80 18.33
N ALA A 174 2.14 -39.84 17.84
CA ALA A 174 1.63 -40.96 17.05
C ALA A 174 2.41 -41.16 15.75
N ALA A 175 2.80 -40.07 15.07
CA ALA A 175 3.63 -40.13 13.87
C ALA A 175 5.03 -40.70 14.14
N VAL A 176 5.68 -40.26 15.23
CA VAL A 176 7.00 -40.79 15.64
C VAL A 176 6.92 -42.28 16.01
N GLN A 177 5.85 -42.72 16.67
CA GLN A 177 5.65 -44.14 16.99
C GLN A 177 5.47 -45.00 15.73
N LEU A 178 4.81 -44.48 14.70
CA LEU A 178 4.67 -45.14 13.39
C LEU A 178 5.99 -45.23 12.62
N GLU A 179 6.85 -44.23 12.70
CA GLU A 179 8.19 -44.25 12.06
C GLU A 179 9.16 -45.19 12.76
N ILE A 180 9.12 -45.27 14.10
CA ILE A 180 9.97 -46.17 14.88
C ILE A 180 9.52 -47.64 14.75
N GLY A 181 8.23 -47.87 14.54
CA GLY A 181 7.65 -49.22 14.40
C GLY A 181 7.83 -49.86 13.01
N ARG A 182 8.54 -49.21 12.07
CA ARG A 182 8.75 -49.67 10.69
C ARG A 182 10.20 -50.05 10.46
#